data_AF-A0A967IDP8-F1
#
_entry.id   AF-A0A967IDP8-F1
#
_cell.length_a   1.000
_cell.length_b   1.000
_cell.length_c   1.000
_cell.angle_alpha   90.00
_cell.angle_beta   90.00
_cell.angle_gamma   90.00
#
_symmetry.space_group_name_H-M   'P 1'
#
loop_
_entity.id
_entity.type
_entity.pdbx_description
1 polymer ?
#
loop_
_entity_poly.entity_id
_entity_poly.type
_entity_poly.pdbx_seq_one_letter_code
_entity_poly.pdbx_strand_id
1 'polypeptide(L)'
;YTVTETLAKVVGENTETPLTMLQNWQVRKARPAARRLTPSVPLVSGQRIVDVFFPIAKGGTSGIPGGFGTGKTVIQHNLAKWCDAD
;
A
#
# COMPACT_ATOMS: atom_id res chain seq x y z
N TYR A 1 4.25 -25.59 -9.81
CA TYR A 1 4.00 -25.02 -8.48
C TYR A 1 2.87 -24.01 -8.53
N THR A 2 1.72 -24.36 -7.95
CA THR A 2 0.62 -23.43 -7.69
C THR A 2 0.84 -22.71 -6.36
N VAL A 3 0.18 -21.56 -6.15
CA VAL A 3 0.32 -20.75 -4.93
C VAL A 3 -0.13 -21.47 -3.65
N THR A 4 -0.90 -22.55 -3.80
CA THR A 4 -1.42 -23.39 -2.72
C THR A 4 -0.53 -24.59 -2.40
N GLU A 5 0.45 -24.90 -3.26
CA GLU A 5 1.38 -26.00 -2.99
C GLU A 5 2.34 -25.64 -1.85
N THR A 6 2.64 -26.64 -1.03
CA THR A 6 3.62 -26.50 0.05
C THR A 6 5.02 -26.45 -0.55
N LEU A 7 5.73 -25.34 -0.32
CA LEU A 7 7.08 -25.11 -0.84
C LEU A 7 8.17 -25.31 0.21
N ALA A 8 7.84 -25.07 1.47
CA ALA A 8 8.80 -25.18 2.56
C ALA A 8 8.13 -25.71 3.82
N LYS A 9 8.93 -26.20 4.76
CA LYS A 9 8.49 -26.55 6.11
C LYS A 9 9.33 -25.80 7.11
N VAL A 10 8.69 -25.20 8.10
CA VAL A 10 9.37 -24.60 9.24
C VAL A 10 9.25 -25.56 10.42
N VAL A 11 10.39 -25.98 10.95
CA VAL A 11 10.47 -26.79 12.17
C VAL A 11 10.58 -25.83 13.36
N GLY A 12 9.50 -25.70 14.12
CA GLY A 12 9.50 -25.01 15.41
C GLY A 12 9.89 -25.95 16.55
N GLU A 13 9.78 -25.47 17.79
CA GLU A 13 10.20 -26.23 18.99
C GLU A 13 9.51 -27.60 19.17
N ASN A 14 8.33 -27.84 18.57
CA ASN A 14 7.66 -29.15 18.59
C ASN A 14 6.64 -29.36 17.46
N THR A 15 6.70 -28.60 16.36
CA THR A 15 5.73 -28.69 15.27
C THR A 15 6.36 -28.35 13.91
N GLU A 16 6.14 -29.21 12.92
CA GLU A 16 6.42 -28.91 11.51
C GLU A 16 5.22 -28.16 10.92
N THR A 17 5.41 -26.90 10.53
CA THR A 17 4.37 -26.13 9.84
C THR A 17 4.69 -26.05 8.36
N PRO A 18 3.85 -26.60 7.46
CA PRO A 18 4.01 -26.44 6.03
C PRO A 18 3.71 -25.00 5.61
N LEU A 19 4.57 -24.43 4.76
CA LEU A 19 4.42 -23.10 4.18
C LEU A 19 4.09 -23.19 2.70
N THR A 20 3.07 -22.44 2.31
CA THR A 20 2.69 -22.19 0.91
C THR A 20 3.06 -20.75 0.53
N MET A 21 2.93 -20.39 -0.75
CA MET A 21 3.11 -18.99 -1.18
C MET A 21 1.98 -18.08 -0.71
N LEU A 22 0.81 -18.65 -0.41
CA LEU A 22 -0.38 -17.91 -0.01
C LEU A 22 -0.48 -17.77 1.51
N GLN A 23 -0.70 -16.54 1.97
CA GLN A 23 -0.91 -16.26 3.38
C GLN A 23 -2.26 -15.57 3.58
N ASN A 24 -3.10 -16.13 4.46
CA ASN A 24 -4.36 -15.51 4.87
C ASN A 24 -4.11 -14.54 6.03
N TRP A 25 -4.66 -13.33 5.93
CA TRP A 25 -4.50 -12.29 6.94
C TRP A 25 -5.85 -11.65 7.28
N GLN A 26 -6.11 -11.42 8.57
CA GLN A 26 -7.36 -10.82 9.04
C GLN A 26 -7.48 -9.36 8.59
N VAL A 27 -8.55 -9.00 7.88
CA VAL A 27 -8.75 -7.66 7.31
C VAL A 27 -8.83 -6.54 8.35
N ARG A 28 -9.26 -6.85 9.59
CA ARG A 28 -9.37 -5.88 10.70
C ARG A 28 -8.11 -5.75 11.54
N LYS A 29 -7.08 -6.57 11.30
CA LYS A 29 -5.81 -6.54 12.03
C LYS A 29 -4.73 -5.97 11.11
N ALA A 30 -4.12 -4.85 11.49
CA ALA A 30 -3.00 -4.30 10.72
C ALA A 30 -1.84 -5.30 10.65
N ARG A 31 -1.13 -5.35 9.51
CA ARG A 31 0.07 -6.20 9.38
C ARG A 31 1.17 -5.68 10.30
N PRO A 32 1.91 -6.55 11.00
CA PRO A 32 2.99 -6.14 11.88
C PRO A 32 4.11 -5.49 11.07
N ALA A 33 4.67 -4.41 11.60
CA ALA A 33 5.83 -3.71 11.07
C ALA A 33 6.83 -3.49 12.21
N ALA A 34 8.13 -3.52 11.92
CA ALA A 34 9.16 -3.40 12.94
C ALA A 34 9.14 -2.03 13.65
N ARG A 35 8.97 -0.94 12.90
CA ARG A 35 8.85 0.42 13.45
C ARG A 35 8.16 1.37 12.48
N ARG A 36 7.61 2.46 13.00
CA ARG A 36 7.08 3.57 12.19
C ARG A 36 8.22 4.51 11.80
N LEU A 37 8.27 4.87 10.52
CA LEU A 37 9.20 5.86 9.99
C LEU A 37 8.45 7.14 9.63
N THR A 38 9.10 8.29 9.79
CA THR A 38 8.55 9.57 9.34
C THR A 38 8.73 9.67 7.82
N PRO A 39 7.65 9.86 7.05
CA PRO A 39 7.75 9.95 5.60
C PRO A 39 8.44 11.27 5.20
N SER A 40 9.52 11.17 4.44
CA SER A 40 10.34 12.32 3.99
C SER A 40 10.43 12.44 2.47
N VAL A 41 10.09 11.38 1.74
CA VAL A 41 10.16 11.34 0.27
C VAL A 41 8.81 11.82 -0.29
N PRO A 42 8.79 12.80 -1.22
CA PRO A 42 7.54 13.20 -1.88
C PRO A 42 7.04 12.09 -2.82
N LEU A 43 5.72 11.94 -2.88
CA LEU A 43 5.00 11.18 -3.88
C LEU A 43 4.76 12.11 -5.07
N VAL A 44 5.39 11.80 -6.20
CA VAL A 44 5.20 12.54 -7.45
C VAL A 44 3.90 12.08 -8.07
N SER A 45 2.87 12.94 -8.07
CA SER A 45 1.54 12.60 -8.56
C SER A 45 1.37 12.80 -10.07
N GLY A 46 2.27 13.55 -10.71
CA GLY A 46 2.17 13.97 -12.10
C GLY A 46 1.18 15.13 -12.31
N GLN A 47 0.57 15.65 -11.25
CA GLN A 47 -0.36 16.78 -11.29
C GLN A 47 0.34 18.03 -10.75
N ARG A 48 0.60 19.01 -11.62
CA ARG A 48 1.32 20.26 -11.26
C ARG A 48 0.79 20.96 -10.01
N ILE A 49 -0.54 21.01 -9.83
CA ILE A 49 -1.15 21.66 -8.67
C ILE A 49 -0.84 20.92 -7.36
N VAL A 50 -0.80 19.59 -7.39
CA VAL A 50 -0.49 18.76 -6.22
C VAL A 50 0.99 18.79 -5.94
N ASP A 51 1.82 18.55 -6.96
CA ASP A 51 3.28 18.42 -6.77
C ASP A 51 3.95 19.73 -6.33
N VAL A 52 3.41 20.89 -6.74
CA VAL A 52 3.99 22.20 -6.41
C VAL A 52 3.40 22.80 -5.14
N PHE A 53 2.08 22.80 -4.98
CA PHE A 53 1.41 23.55 -3.91
C PHE A 53 0.93 22.68 -2.75
N PHE A 54 0.66 21.39 -2.99
CA PHE A 54 0.11 20.48 -2.00
C PHE A 54 0.82 19.11 -2.03
N PRO A 55 2.17 19.08 -1.86
CA PRO A 55 2.94 17.86 -2.02
C PRO A 55 2.52 16.81 -0.98
N ILE A 56 2.36 15.58 -1.43
CA ILE A 56 2.02 14.42 -0.58
C ILE A 56 3.32 13.63 -0.39
N ALA A 57 3.60 13.14 0.82
CA ALA A 57 4.75 12.26 1.03
C ALA A 57 4.39 10.79 0.76
N LYS A 58 5.35 9.96 0.32
CA LYS A 58 5.19 8.51 0.19
C LYS A 58 4.91 7.90 1.57
N GLY A 59 3.77 7.23 1.72
CA GLY A 59 3.27 6.74 3.01
C GLY A 59 2.52 7.80 3.85
N GLY A 60 2.32 9.01 3.30
CA GLY A 60 1.46 10.04 3.87
C GLY A 60 -0.02 9.82 3.53
N THR A 61 -0.89 10.56 4.23
CA THR A 61 -2.34 10.51 4.04
C THR A 61 -2.83 11.86 3.51
N SER A 62 -3.68 11.85 2.49
CA SER A 62 -4.31 13.05 1.93
C SER A 62 -5.81 12.82 1.69
N GLY A 63 -6.60 13.89 1.75
CA GLY A 63 -8.05 13.87 1.50
C GLY A 63 -8.43 14.90 0.46
N ILE A 64 -9.26 14.51 -0.52
CA ILE A 64 -9.77 15.39 -1.57
C ILE A 64 -11.27 15.65 -1.29
N PRO A 65 -11.62 16.73 -0.58
CA PRO A 65 -13.03 17.08 -0.35
C PRO A 65 -13.67 17.66 -1.62
N GLY A 66 -15.00 17.55 -1.73
CA GLY A 66 -15.76 18.20 -2.81
C GLY A 66 -17.12 17.57 -3.06
N GLY A 67 -18.05 18.34 -3.63
CA GLY A 67 -19.40 17.89 -4.00
C GLY A 67 -19.43 16.87 -5.15
N PHE A 68 -20.60 16.36 -5.51
CA PHE A 68 -20.75 15.48 -6.67
C PHE A 68 -20.31 16.19 -7.97
N GLY A 69 -19.67 15.47 -8.90
CA GLY A 69 -19.22 16.03 -10.18
C GLY A 69 -17.97 16.92 -10.14
N THR A 70 -17.37 17.16 -8.97
CA THR A 70 -16.19 18.05 -8.81
C THR A 70 -14.84 17.44 -9.21
N GLY A 71 -14.82 16.29 -9.87
CA GLY A 71 -13.58 15.70 -10.40
C GLY A 71 -12.74 14.86 -9.41
N LYS A 72 -13.24 14.55 -8.20
CA LYS A 72 -12.54 13.70 -7.22
C LYS A 72 -12.05 12.37 -7.80
N THR A 73 -12.93 11.65 -8.50
CA THR A 73 -12.62 10.35 -9.11
C THR A 73 -11.59 10.48 -10.24
N VAL A 74 -11.60 11.59 -10.98
CA VAL A 74 -10.62 11.86 -12.04
C VAL A 74 -9.22 12.03 -11.44
N ILE A 75 -9.11 12.79 -10.33
CA ILE A 75 -7.83 12.95 -9.63
C ILE A 75 -7.33 11.61 -9.07
N GLN A 76 -8.20 10.82 -8.45
CA GLN A 76 -7.83 9.50 -7.92
C GLN A 76 -7.37 8.54 -9.02
N HIS A 77 -8.05 8.54 -10.17
CA HIS A 77 -7.67 7.72 -11.33
C HIS A 77 -6.32 8.14 -11.92
N ASN A 78 -6.09 9.45 -12.03
CA ASN A 78 -4.81 9.97 -12.51
C ASN A 78 -3.68 9.63 -11.53
N LEU A 79 -3.92 9.75 -10.22
CA LEU A 79 -2.94 9.36 -9.21
C LEU A 79 -2.59 7.87 -9.34
N ALA A 80 -3.60 6.98 -9.44
CA ALA A 80 -3.36 5.54 -9.59
C ALA A 80 -2.58 5.16 -10.85
N LYS A 81 -2.66 5.96 -11.92
CA LYS A 81 -1.96 5.70 -13.19
C LYS A 81 -0.56 6.27 -13.24
N TRP A 82 -0.33 7.42 -12.63
CA TRP A 82 0.85 8.24 -12.89
C TRP A 82 1.70 8.52 -11.66
N CYS A 83 1.25 8.11 -10.46
CA CYS A 83 2.08 8.27 -9.27
C CYS A 83 3.27 7.32 -9.29
N ASP A 84 4.37 7.76 -8.68
CA ASP A 84 5.62 7.01 -8.60
C ASP A 84 5.66 6.05 -7.38
N ALA A 85 4.61 5.22 -7.25
CA ALA A 85 4.49 4.22 -6.19
C ALA A 85 4.80 2.80 -6.72
N ASP A 86 5.71 2.11 -6.03
CA ASP A 86 5.98 0.67 -6.16
C ASP A 86 5.78 -0.01 -4.79
#